data_AF-A0A399JA73-F1
#
_entry.id   AF-A0A399JA73-F1
#
_cell.length_a   1.000
_cell.length_b   1.000
_cell.length_c   1.000
_cell.angle_alpha   90.00
_cell.angle_beta   90.00
_cell.angle_gamma   90.00
#
_symmetry.space_group_name_H-M   'P 1'
#
loop_
_entity.id
_entity.type
_entity.pdbx_description
1 polymer ?
#
loop_
_entity_poly.entity_id
_entity_poly.type
_entity_poly.pdbx_seq_one_letter_code
_entity_poly.pdbx_strand_id
1 'polypeptide(L)'
;MGPRPLPERNSMRSIDVVRKHYAASEAGDLPGMMADFAPNIVWTEAAGFPTAGVYNGPQEIIDGVFGPTDAAWNGFSVGVERLLEDGDTVVMIGCATPRPPRAPGSR
;
A
#
# COMPACT_ATOMS: atom_id res chain seq x y z
N MET A 1 -23.34 -13.33 37.05
CA MET A 1 -22.44 -12.43 36.28
C MET A 1 -22.64 -12.74 34.81
N GLY A 2 -23.25 -11.82 34.06
CA GLY A 2 -23.38 -11.98 32.60
C GLY A 2 -22.03 -11.77 31.91
N PRO A 3 -21.85 -12.26 30.67
CA PRO A 3 -20.64 -11.98 29.91
C PRO A 3 -20.47 -10.46 29.76
N ARG A 4 -19.26 -9.97 30.04
CA ARG A 4 -18.89 -8.57 29.81
C ARG A 4 -19.09 -8.27 28.32
N PRO A 5 -19.81 -7.21 27.94
CA PRO A 5 -19.90 -6.81 26.53
C PRO A 5 -18.49 -6.62 25.98
N LEU A 6 -18.21 -7.20 24.81
CA LEU A 6 -16.99 -6.88 24.09
C LEU A 6 -17.03 -5.38 23.74
N PRO A 7 -15.92 -4.65 23.90
CA PRO A 7 -15.92 -3.22 23.58
C PRO A 7 -16.34 -3.03 22.12
N GLU A 8 -17.32 -2.14 21.89
CA GLU A 8 -17.69 -1.71 20.54
C GLU A 8 -16.46 -1.07 19.89
N ARG A 9 -15.89 -1.75 18.89
CA ARG A 9 -14.87 -1.15 18.03
C ARG A 9 -15.62 -0.29 17.01
N ASN A 10 -15.81 0.99 17.30
CA ASN A 10 -16.23 1.95 16.29
C ASN A 10 -15.46 3.28 16.41
N SER A 11 -14.20 3.20 15.98
CA SER A 11 -13.43 4.27 15.33
C SER A 11 -12.72 3.57 14.16
N MET A 12 -12.64 4.20 13.00
CA MET A 12 -12.25 3.61 11.69
C MET A 12 -11.34 2.37 11.80
N ARG A 13 -11.78 1.23 11.27
CA ARG A 13 -11.02 -0.02 11.38
C ARG A 13 -9.73 0.09 10.56
N SER A 14 -8.65 -0.52 11.04
CA SER A 14 -7.36 -0.52 10.34
C SER A 14 -7.46 -1.07 8.92
N ILE A 15 -8.34 -2.06 8.70
CA ILE A 15 -8.62 -2.59 7.36
C ILE A 15 -9.21 -1.54 6.41
N ASP A 16 -9.96 -0.55 6.91
CA ASP A 16 -10.54 0.50 6.08
C ASP A 16 -9.48 1.52 5.65
N VAL A 17 -8.45 1.77 6.47
CA VAL A 17 -7.27 2.57 6.09
C VAL A 17 -6.53 1.88 4.95
N VAL A 18 -6.25 0.59 5.10
CA VAL A 18 -5.53 -0.18 4.07
C VAL A 18 -6.36 -0.32 2.78
N ARG A 19 -7.68 -0.45 2.88
CA ARG A 19 -8.58 -0.44 1.70
C ARG A 19 -8.50 0.88 0.94
N LYS A 20 -8.53 2.03 1.64
CA LYS A 20 -8.41 3.35 0.99
C LYS A 20 -7.07 3.49 0.28
N HIS A 21 -5.98 3.05 0.91
CA HIS A 21 -4.65 3.06 0.31
C HIS A 21 -4.63 2.29 -1.02
N TYR A 22 -5.14 1.05 -1.06
CA TYR A 22 -5.17 0.27 -2.31
C TYR A 22 -6.17 0.80 -3.34
N ALA A 23 -7.32 1.34 -2.93
CA ALA A 23 -8.27 1.98 -3.85
C ALA A 23 -7.66 3.22 -4.52
N ALA A 24 -6.88 4.01 -3.78
CA ALA A 24 -6.12 5.13 -4.34
C ALA A 24 -5.03 4.65 -5.31
N SER A 25 -4.33 3.55 -4.97
CA SER A 25 -3.34 2.94 -5.86
C SER A 25 -3.96 2.47 -7.18
N GLU A 26 -5.13 1.83 -7.15
CA GLU A 26 -5.85 1.41 -8.36
C GLU A 26 -6.28 2.60 -9.23
N ALA A 27 -6.62 3.73 -8.60
CA ALA A 27 -6.99 4.97 -9.29
C ALA A 27 -5.78 5.80 -9.77
N GLY A 28 -4.54 5.40 -9.45
CA GLY A 28 -3.33 6.20 -9.72
C GLY A 28 -3.24 7.49 -8.88
N ASP A 29 -3.93 7.53 -7.73
CA ASP A 29 -3.98 8.68 -6.82
C ASP A 29 -2.89 8.58 -5.75
N LEU A 30 -1.69 9.06 -6.09
CA LEU A 30 -0.57 9.08 -5.15
C LEU A 30 -0.87 9.88 -3.86
N PRO A 31 -1.45 11.09 -3.90
CA PRO A 31 -1.90 11.78 -2.69
C PRO A 31 -2.84 10.94 -1.82
N GLY A 32 -3.81 10.25 -2.44
CA GLY A 32 -4.75 9.36 -1.74
C GLY A 32 -4.07 8.16 -1.09
N MET A 33 -3.04 7.59 -1.70
CA MET A 33 -2.27 6.49 -1.11
C MET A 33 -1.57 6.90 0.19
N MET A 34 -1.22 8.18 0.32
CA MET A 34 -0.42 8.70 1.42
C MET A 34 -1.25 9.42 2.49
N ALA A 35 -2.55 9.59 2.25
CA ALA A 35 -3.43 10.42 3.08
C ALA A 35 -3.42 10.01 4.56
N ASP A 36 -3.30 8.71 4.83
CA ASP A 36 -3.33 8.14 6.17
C ASP A 36 -1.93 7.74 6.70
N PHE A 37 -0.84 8.12 6.02
CA PHE A 37 0.51 7.82 6.49
C PHE A 37 0.86 8.66 7.72
N ALA A 38 1.34 7.97 8.76
CA ALA A 38 1.87 8.64 9.94
C ALA A 38 3.17 9.41 9.59
N PRO A 39 3.45 10.57 10.21
CA PRO A 39 4.70 11.31 9.97
C PRO A 39 5.97 10.48 10.25
N ASN A 40 5.86 9.50 11.15
CA ASN A 40 6.93 8.58 11.55
C ASN A 40 6.73 7.16 10.98
N ILE A 41 6.00 7.01 9.87
CA ILE A 41 5.84 5.72 9.19
C ILE A 41 7.20 5.12 8.83
N VAL A 42 7.31 3.80 9.00
CA VAL A 42 8.47 3.03 8.53
C VAL A 42 7.96 2.04 7.49
N TRP A 43 8.50 2.11 6.29
CA TRP A 43 8.16 1.22 5.18
C TRP A 43 9.34 0.33 4.85
N THR A 44 9.13 -0.97 4.86
CA THR A 44 10.17 -1.96 4.52
C THR A 44 9.81 -2.62 3.21
N GLU A 45 10.63 -2.39 2.19
CA GLU A 45 10.57 -3.12 0.93
C GLU A 45 11.37 -4.42 1.05
N ALA A 46 10.79 -5.52 0.57
CA ALA A 46 11.39 -6.84 0.69
C ALA A 46 12.76 -6.92 0.00
N ALA A 47 13.70 -7.64 0.62
CA ALA A 47 15.00 -7.90 0.04
C ALA A 47 14.86 -8.60 -1.33
N GLY A 48 15.61 -8.14 -2.32
CA GLY A 48 15.58 -8.69 -3.69
C GLY A 48 14.63 -7.98 -4.66
N PHE A 49 13.85 -6.99 -4.19
CA PHE A 49 13.12 -6.09 -5.07
C PHE A 49 14.01 -4.87 -5.45
N PRO A 50 13.80 -4.22 -6.63
CA PRO A 50 14.64 -3.08 -7.05
C PRO A 50 14.68 -1.93 -6.04
N THR A 51 13.60 -1.76 -5.27
CA THR A 51 13.45 -0.75 -4.21
C THR A 51 13.67 -1.33 -2.81
N ALA A 52 14.41 -2.44 -2.67
CA ALA A 52 14.70 -3.04 -1.36
C ALA A 52 15.35 -2.03 -0.41
N GLY A 53 14.79 -1.87 0.80
CA GLY A 53 15.25 -0.88 1.76
C GLY A 53 14.27 -0.65 2.91
N VAL A 54 14.67 0.23 3.83
CA VAL A 54 13.82 0.74 4.91
C VAL A 54 13.74 2.26 4.74
N TYR A 55 12.52 2.77 4.64
CA TYR A 55 12.22 4.17 4.38
C TYR A 55 11.46 4.78 5.57
N ASN A 56 11.90 5.95 6.03
CA ASN A 56 11.41 6.62 7.22
C ASN A 56 10.70 7.91 6.83
N GLY A 57 9.37 7.88 6.95
CA GLY A 57 8.51 9.02 6.65
C GLY A 57 8.04 9.05 5.18
N PRO A 58 6.98 9.82 4.90
CA PRO A 58 6.31 9.82 3.60
C PRO A 58 7.22 10.17 2.42
N GLN A 59 8.13 11.15 2.59
CA GLN A 59 8.99 11.61 1.50
C GLN A 59 9.98 10.54 1.04
N GLU A 60 10.63 9.85 1.98
CA GLU A 60 11.55 8.74 1.63
C GLU A 60 10.83 7.61 0.90
N ILE A 61 9.56 7.36 1.22
CA ILE A 61 8.73 6.35 0.55
C ILE A 61 8.39 6.78 -0.88
N ILE A 62 8.04 8.05 -1.12
CA ILE A 62 7.79 8.57 -2.47
C ILE A 62 9.04 8.39 -3.32
N ASP A 63 10.17 8.93 -2.84
CA ASP A 63 11.38 9.01 -3.63
C ASP A 63 12.04 7.63 -3.82
N GLY A 64 11.88 6.75 -2.83
CA GLY A 64 12.52 5.45 -2.79
C GLY A 64 11.68 4.29 -3.33
N VAL A 65 10.35 4.39 -3.31
CA VAL A 65 9.44 3.29 -3.68
C VAL A 65 8.52 3.68 -4.83
N PHE A 66 7.63 4.66 -4.62
CA PHE A 66 6.58 4.95 -5.60
C PHE A 66 7.09 5.64 -6.86
N GLY A 67 8.00 6.61 -6.73
CA GLY A 67 8.62 7.29 -7.88
C GLY A 67 9.41 6.34 -8.79
N PRO A 68 10.34 5.52 -8.25
CA PRO A 68 11.03 4.50 -9.05
C PRO A 68 10.09 3.46 -9.67
N THR A 69 9.03 3.07 -8.96
CA THR A 69 8.04 2.11 -9.47
C THR A 69 7.25 2.68 -10.65
N ASP A 70 6.79 3.92 -10.55
CA ASP A 70 6.07 4.61 -11.63
C ASP A 70 6.96 4.83 -12.86
N ALA A 71 8.24 5.17 -12.65
CA ALA A 71 9.20 5.31 -13.74
C ALA A 71 9.50 3.96 -14.45
N ALA A 72 9.46 2.85 -13.72
CA ALA A 72 9.80 1.53 -14.25
C ALA A 72 8.61 0.82 -14.94
N TRP A 73 7.37 1.13 -14.55
CA TRP A 73 6.19 0.38 -14.97
C TRP A 73 5.04 1.31 -15.34
N ASN A 74 4.43 1.08 -16.50
CA ASN A 74 3.27 1.89 -16.91
C ASN A 74 1.99 1.31 -16.28
N GLY A 75 1.50 1.96 -15.22
CA GLY A 75 0.30 1.54 -14.50
C GLY A 75 0.56 0.36 -13.56
N PHE A 76 1.61 0.45 -12.75
CA PHE A 76 1.82 -0.50 -11.65
C PHE A 76 0.59 -0.51 -10.73
N SER A 77 -0.03 -1.68 -10.58
CA SER A 77 -1.17 -1.87 -9.69
C SER A 77 -1.06 -3.23 -9.03
N VAL A 78 -1.54 -3.29 -7.79
CA VAL A 78 -1.61 -4.52 -6.99
C VAL A 78 -3.06 -4.93 -6.90
N GLY A 79 -3.38 -6.08 -7.50
CA GLY A 79 -4.70 -6.69 -7.35
C GLY A 79 -4.85 -7.28 -5.95
N VAL A 80 -5.70 -6.68 -5.13
CA VAL A 80 -6.01 -7.17 -3.78
C VAL A 80 -6.92 -8.38 -3.87
N GLU A 81 -6.46 -9.54 -3.42
CA GLU A 81 -7.30 -10.75 -3.34
C GLU A 81 -7.99 -10.85 -1.97
N ARG A 82 -7.23 -10.61 -0.89
CA ARG A 82 -7.72 -10.72 0.49
C ARG A 82 -7.06 -9.70 1.40
N LEU A 83 -7.84 -9.20 2.35
CA LEU A 83 -7.37 -8.43 3.50
C LEU A 83 -7.77 -9.16 4.78
N LEU A 84 -6.80 -9.41 5.66
CA LEU A 84 -6.99 -10.03 6.96
C LEU A 84 -6.68 -9.00 8.03
N GLU A 85 -7.59 -8.78 8.98
CA GLU A 85 -7.40 -7.83 10.10
C GLU A 85 -7.26 -8.60 11.41
N ASP A 86 -6.23 -8.26 12.18
CA ASP A 86 -6.03 -8.71 13.56
C ASP A 86 -5.62 -7.51 14.43
N GLY A 87 -6.59 -6.96 15.17
CA GLY A 87 -6.40 -5.74 15.93
C GLY A 87 -6.00 -4.57 15.03
N ASP A 88 -4.79 -4.05 15.25
CA ASP A 88 -4.24 -2.93 14.48
C ASP A 88 -3.37 -3.38 13.29
N THR A 89 -3.21 -4.70 13.10
CA THR A 89 -2.43 -5.29 12.02
C THR A 89 -3.35 -5.70 10.88
N VAL A 90 -2.96 -5.36 9.65
CA VAL A 90 -3.66 -5.77 8.43
C VAL A 90 -2.66 -6.45 7.50
N VAL A 91 -3.01 -7.63 6.99
CA VAL A 91 -2.24 -8.35 5.99
C VAL A 91 -2.99 -8.32 4.67
N MET A 92 -2.34 -7.79 3.64
CA MET A 92 -2.82 -7.85 2.26
C MET A 92 -2.18 -9.03 1.52
N ILE A 93 -3.02 -9.84 0.89
CA ILE A 93 -2.63 -10.90 -0.04
C ILE A 93 -3.16 -10.52 -1.41
N GLY A 94 -2.30 -10.57 -2.42
CA GLY A 94 -2.63 -10.15 -3.77
C GLY A 94 -1.53 -10.44 -4.77
N CYS A 95 -1.76 -9.99 -6.01
CA CYS A 95 -0.81 -10.15 -7.11
C CYS A 95 -0.53 -8.79 -7.76
N ALA A 96 0.76 -8.47 -7.93
CA ALA A 96 1.17 -7.34 -8.75
C ALA A 96 1.32 -7.80 -10.20
N THR A 97 0.65 -7.14 -11.13
CA THR A 97 0.84 -7.36 -12.57
C THR A 97 1.54 -6.15 -13.18
N PRO A 98 2.88 -6.09 -13.11
CA PRO A 98 3.62 -4.98 -13.68
C PRO A 98 3.58 -5.05 -15.21
N ARG A 99 3.22 -3.96 -15.87
CA ARG A 99 3.27 -3.85 -17.34
C ARG A 99 4.50 -3.00 -17.72
N PRO A 100 5.50 -3.56 -18.43
CA PRO A 100 6.65 -2.78 -18.85
C PRO A 100 6.22 -1.64 -19.79
N PRO A 101 6.90 -0.49 -19.79
CA PRO A 101 6.64 0.57 -20.74
C PRO A 101 6.76 0.03 -22.16
N ARG A 102 5.83 0.45 -23.03
CA ARG A 102 5.82 0.02 -24.43
C ARG A 102 7.12 0.49 -25.09
N ALA A 103 7.89 -0.44 -25.66
CA ALA A 103 9.13 -0.09 -26.36
C ALA A 103 8.83 0.94 -27.46
N PRO A 104 9.67 1.99 -27.60
CA PRO A 104 9.49 2.94 -28.69
C PRO A 104 9.64 2.21 -30.03
N GLY A 105 8.55 2.16 -30.82
CA GLY A 105 8.55 1.65 -32.19
C GLY A 105 7.74 0.38 -32.49
N SER A 106 7.05 -0.24 -31.52
CA SER A 106 6.14 -1.35 -31.83
C SER A 106 4.80 -0.83 -32.38
N ARG A 107 4.57 -0.94 -33.69
CA ARG A 107 3.22 -0.89 -34.28
C ARG A 107 2.49 -2.20 -34.03
#